data_AF-A0A3B0V2N5-F1
#
_entry.id   AF-A0A3B0V2N5-F1
#
_cell.length_a   1.000
_cell.length_b   1.000
_cell.length_c   1.000
_cell.angle_alpha   90.00
_cell.angle_beta   90.00
_cell.angle_gamma   90.00
#
_symmetry.space_group_name_H-M   'P 1'
#
loop_
_entity.id
_entity.type
_entity.pdbx_description
1 polymer ?
#
loop_
_entity_poly.entity_id
_entity_poly.type
_entity_poly.pdbx_seq_one_letter_code
_entity_poly.pdbx_strand_id
1 'polypeptide(L)'
;MGLKVRFPANCKTEASKMAWCYRAQELLRAFHNIMGAWSKGPVDRSEWNKLSGNIKARFPFKEKALSRAEWGEYQHAIHRPKEQAIIEANLASRTLAKGSAFWAVDIDGDIS
;
A
#
# COMPACT_ATOMS: atom_id res chain seq x y z
N MET A 1 -18.08 6.75 3.99
CA MET A 1 -16.94 7.50 4.58
C MET A 1 -15.65 6.82 4.13
N GLY A 2 -14.85 7.46 3.28
CA GLY A 2 -13.57 6.91 2.81
C GLY A 2 -12.51 6.85 3.91
N LEU A 3 -11.63 5.84 3.83
CA LEU A 3 -10.50 5.72 4.75
C LEU A 3 -9.53 6.90 4.51
N LYS A 4 -9.17 7.64 5.56
CA LYS A 4 -8.20 8.74 5.46
C LYS A 4 -6.84 8.30 5.99
N VAL A 5 -5.78 8.58 5.23
CA VAL A 5 -4.40 8.38 5.68
C VAL A 5 -4.09 9.33 6.83
N ARG A 6 -3.49 8.80 7.90
CA ARG A 6 -2.93 9.59 9.00
C ARG A 6 -1.41 9.52 8.89
N PHE A 7 -0.79 10.66 8.62
CA PHE A 7 0.67 10.75 8.57
C PHE A 7 1.27 10.70 9.98
N PRO A 8 2.46 10.09 10.14
CA PRO A 8 3.24 10.20 11.37
C PRO A 8 3.53 11.66 11.76
N ALA A 9 3.67 11.93 13.06
CA ALA A 9 3.92 13.28 13.58
C ALA A 9 5.24 13.92 13.07
N ASN A 10 6.20 13.11 12.64
CA ASN A 10 7.45 13.55 12.05
C ASN A 10 7.37 13.83 10.53
N CYS A 11 6.26 13.48 9.85
CA CYS A 11 6.02 13.82 8.44
C CYS A 11 5.47 15.25 8.31
N LYS A 12 6.33 16.25 8.56
CA LYS A 12 5.95 17.67 8.61
C LYS A 12 5.88 18.36 7.24
N THR A 13 6.74 17.96 6.31
CA THR A 13 6.82 18.56 4.96
C THR A 13 6.04 17.75 3.93
N GLU A 14 5.57 18.38 2.86
CA GLU A 14 4.90 17.65 1.77
C GLU A 14 5.83 16.61 1.11
N ALA A 15 7.12 16.91 0.99
CA ALA A 15 8.12 15.94 0.54
C ALA A 15 8.18 14.70 1.46
N SER A 16 8.16 14.90 2.78
CA SER A 16 8.16 13.78 3.74
C SER A 16 6.86 12.97 3.71
N LYS A 17 5.71 13.61 3.42
CA LYS A 17 4.43 12.94 3.24
C LYS A 17 4.39 12.13 1.94
N MET A 18 4.93 12.66 0.85
CA MET A 18 5.09 11.92 -0.41
C MET A 18 5.99 10.70 -0.24
N ALA A 19 7.16 10.87 0.39
CA ALA A 19 8.08 9.76 0.67
C ALA A 19 7.41 8.67 1.53
N TRP A 20 6.62 9.07 2.53
CA TRP A 20 5.82 8.15 3.32
C TRP A 20 4.79 7.39 2.45
N CYS A 21 4.08 8.07 1.57
CA CYS A 21 3.10 7.44 0.67
C CYS A 21 3.75 6.40 -0.24
N TYR A 22 4.90 6.70 -0.85
CA TYR A 22 5.64 5.73 -1.66
C TYR A 22 6.03 4.50 -0.86
N ARG A 23 6.59 4.70 0.35
CA ARG A 23 6.96 3.58 1.21
C ARG A 23 5.75 2.74 1.63
N ALA A 24 4.62 3.37 1.89
CA ALA A 24 3.37 2.69 2.21
C ALA A 24 2.84 1.86 1.03
N GLN A 25 2.96 2.35 -0.21
CA GLN A 25 2.61 1.60 -1.42
C GLN A 25 3.51 0.37 -1.60
N GLU A 26 4.82 0.50 -1.40
CA GLU A 26 5.75 -0.64 -1.48
C GLU A 26 5.40 -1.73 -0.48
N LEU A 27 5.12 -1.34 0.77
CA LEU A 27 4.75 -2.28 1.82
C LEU A 27 3.41 -2.97 1.52
N LEU A 28 2.43 -2.21 1.03
CA LEU A 28 1.13 -2.75 0.65
C LEU A 28 1.25 -3.73 -0.52
N ARG A 29 2.11 -3.45 -1.50
CA ARG A 29 2.47 -4.36 -2.60
C ARG A 29 3.12 -5.63 -2.08
N ALA A 30 4.06 -5.53 -1.15
CA ALA A 30 4.68 -6.70 -0.54
C ALA A 30 3.64 -7.59 0.15
N PHE A 31 2.72 -7.01 0.93
CA PHE A 31 1.63 -7.78 1.56
C PHE A 31 0.69 -8.41 0.53
N HIS A 32 0.35 -7.70 -0.53
CA HIS A 32 -0.50 -8.23 -1.59
C HIS A 32 0.15 -9.42 -2.29
N ASN A 33 1.47 -9.37 -2.51
CA ASN A 33 2.21 -10.47 -3.11
C ASN A 33 2.22 -11.71 -2.22
N ILE A 34 2.44 -11.55 -0.91
CA ILE A 34 2.40 -12.66 0.05
C ILE A 34 1.00 -13.27 0.11
N MET A 35 -0.04 -12.44 0.26
CA MET A 35 -1.42 -12.91 0.31
C MET A 35 -1.87 -13.53 -1.01
N GLY A 36 -1.37 -13.01 -2.14
CA GLY A 36 -1.64 -13.53 -3.48
C GLY A 36 -0.89 -14.82 -3.79
N ALA A 37 0.29 -15.04 -3.22
CA ALA A 37 0.96 -16.34 -3.23
C ALA A 37 0.16 -17.33 -2.38
N TRP A 38 -0.30 -16.89 -1.19
CA TRP A 38 -1.08 -17.72 -0.28
C TRP A 38 -2.45 -18.14 -0.83
N SER A 39 -3.06 -17.34 -1.73
CA SER A 39 -4.29 -17.75 -2.42
C SER A 39 -4.08 -18.78 -3.51
N LYS A 40 -2.85 -18.95 -4.01
CA LYS A 40 -2.47 -19.94 -5.02
C LYS A 40 -1.94 -21.23 -4.41
N GLY A 41 -1.38 -21.17 -3.21
CA GLY A 41 -0.81 -22.31 -2.52
C GLY A 41 -0.41 -22.00 -1.07
N PRO A 42 0.07 -22.99 -0.31
CA PRO A 42 0.66 -22.78 1.02
C PRO A 42 1.75 -21.70 1.00
N VAL A 43 1.85 -20.91 2.06
CA VAL A 43 3.01 -20.06 2.34
C VAL A 43 3.70 -20.53 3.60
N ASP A 44 5.01 -20.35 3.65
CA ASP A 44 5.76 -20.64 4.85
C ASP A 44 5.48 -19.62 5.97
N ARG A 45 5.86 -20.00 7.19
CA ARG A 45 5.67 -19.15 8.36
C ARG A 45 6.53 -17.87 8.30
N SER A 46 7.66 -17.88 7.59
CA SER A 46 8.50 -16.69 7.41
C SER A 46 7.84 -15.60 6.57
N GLU A 47 7.20 -15.96 5.46
CA GLU A 47 6.42 -15.05 4.61
C GLU A 47 5.19 -14.54 5.37
N TRP A 48 4.46 -15.44 6.04
CA TRP A 48 3.35 -15.02 6.91
C TRP A 48 3.81 -14.04 8.00
N ASN A 49 5.00 -14.25 8.57
CA ASN A 49 5.57 -13.38 9.61
C ASN A 49 5.86 -11.96 9.11
N LYS A 50 6.06 -11.74 7.81
CA LYS A 50 6.26 -10.39 7.24
C LYS A 50 4.97 -9.57 7.19
N LEU A 51 3.79 -10.20 7.26
CA LEU A 51 2.51 -9.50 7.23
C LEU A 51 2.30 -8.62 8.48
N SER A 52 1.56 -7.52 8.30
CA SER A 52 1.18 -6.66 9.42
C SER A 52 0.28 -7.39 10.43
N GLY A 53 0.34 -6.97 11.71
CA GLY A 53 -0.51 -7.52 12.77
C GLY A 53 -2.01 -7.47 12.47
N ASN A 54 -2.48 -6.42 11.79
CA ASN A 54 -3.89 -6.30 11.40
C ASN A 54 -4.32 -7.37 10.39
N ILE A 55 -3.44 -7.71 9.44
CA ILE A 55 -3.70 -8.80 8.49
C ILE A 55 -3.69 -10.13 9.23
N LYS A 56 -2.69 -10.36 10.09
CA LYS A 56 -2.55 -11.60 10.88
C LYS A 56 -3.73 -11.85 11.83
N ALA A 57 -4.29 -10.80 12.42
CA ALA A 57 -5.46 -10.90 13.29
C ALA A 57 -6.72 -11.34 12.53
N ARG A 58 -6.82 -10.98 11.24
CA ARG A 58 -7.98 -11.31 10.39
C ARG A 58 -7.81 -12.62 9.62
N PHE A 59 -6.57 -12.94 9.25
CA PHE A 59 -6.20 -14.15 8.51
C PHE A 59 -5.17 -14.94 9.32
N PRO A 60 -5.62 -15.76 10.30
CA PRO A 60 -4.72 -16.58 11.10
C PRO A 60 -3.94 -17.55 10.21
N PHE A 61 -2.70 -17.82 10.59
CA PHE A 61 -1.84 -18.74 9.84
C PHE A 61 -2.49 -20.12 9.69
N LYS A 62 -2.39 -20.68 8.49
CA LYS A 62 -2.77 -22.05 8.16
C LYS A 62 -1.90 -22.54 7.01
N GLU A 63 -1.56 -23.82 7.04
CA GLU A 63 -0.68 -24.44 6.04
C GLU A 63 -1.36 -24.66 4.69
N LYS A 64 -2.69 -24.55 4.63
CA LYS A 64 -3.45 -24.58 3.39
C LYS A 64 -3.52 -23.19 2.73
N ALA A 65 -3.76 -23.19 1.42
CA ALA A 65 -4.04 -21.96 0.68
C ALA A 65 -5.25 -21.20 1.26
N LEU A 66 -5.28 -19.88 1.02
CA LEU A 66 -6.49 -19.09 1.23
C LEU A 66 -7.59 -19.57 0.28
N SER A 67 -8.81 -19.60 0.78
CA SER A 67 -9.98 -19.75 -0.06
C SER A 67 -10.17 -18.51 -0.94
N ARG A 68 -10.92 -18.65 -2.03
CA ARG A 68 -11.30 -17.53 -2.90
C ARG A 68 -12.03 -16.43 -2.12
N ALA A 69 -12.84 -16.82 -1.14
CA ALA A 69 -13.57 -15.89 -0.28
C ALA A 69 -12.62 -15.07 0.60
N GLU A 70 -11.65 -15.71 1.25
CA GLU A 70 -10.65 -15.01 2.08
C GLU A 70 -9.74 -14.09 1.26
N TRP A 71 -9.33 -14.53 0.07
CA TRP A 71 -8.58 -13.68 -0.85
C TRP A 71 -9.40 -12.46 -1.28
N GLY A 72 -10.66 -12.66 -1.67
CA GLY A 72 -11.58 -11.57 -1.99
C GLY A 72 -11.78 -10.62 -0.81
N GLU A 73 -11.97 -11.14 0.40
CA GLU A 73 -12.09 -10.34 1.61
C GLU A 73 -10.84 -9.49 1.84
N TYR A 74 -9.64 -10.05 1.72
CA TYR A 74 -8.40 -9.28 1.81
C TYR A 74 -8.35 -8.16 0.78
N GLN A 75 -8.67 -8.45 -0.49
CA GLN A 75 -8.63 -7.46 -1.55
C GLN A 75 -9.62 -6.31 -1.30
N HIS A 76 -10.86 -6.64 -0.95
CA HIS A 76 -11.95 -5.66 -0.85
C HIS A 76 -11.99 -4.92 0.49
N ALA A 77 -11.68 -5.59 1.60
CA ALA A 77 -11.76 -4.99 2.93
C ALA A 77 -10.46 -4.33 3.38
N ILE A 78 -9.31 -4.74 2.83
CA ILE A 78 -8.00 -4.25 3.29
C ILE A 78 -7.20 -3.61 2.16
N HIS A 79 -6.91 -4.33 1.07
CA HIS A 79 -5.96 -3.86 0.07
C HIS A 79 -6.47 -2.65 -0.69
N ARG A 80 -7.58 -2.77 -1.43
CA ARG A 80 -8.12 -1.69 -2.28
C ARG A 80 -8.44 -0.42 -1.49
N PRO A 81 -9.11 -0.48 -0.31
CA PRO A 81 -9.39 0.74 0.45
C PRO A 81 -8.11 1.46 0.92
N LYS A 82 -7.07 0.71 1.30
CA LYS A 82 -5.79 1.29 1.72
C LYS A 82 -5.01 1.86 0.54
N GLU A 83 -4.99 1.14 -0.58
CA GLU A 83 -4.35 1.59 -1.82
C GLU A 83 -4.95 2.92 -2.28
N GLN A 84 -6.27 2.98 -2.38
CA GLN A 84 -7.00 4.18 -2.77
C GLN A 84 -6.69 5.36 -1.83
N ALA A 85 -6.74 5.14 -0.51
CA ALA A 85 -6.44 6.18 0.47
C ALA A 85 -4.99 6.70 0.36
N ILE A 86 -4.01 5.82 0.09
CA ILE A 86 -2.61 6.22 -0.09
C ILE A 86 -2.42 7.00 -1.40
N ILE A 87 -3.09 6.60 -2.48
CA ILE A 87 -3.08 7.32 -3.76
C ILE A 87 -3.66 8.73 -3.59
N GLU A 88 -4.83 8.84 -2.96
CA GLU A 88 -5.46 10.14 -2.66
C GLU A 88 -4.56 11.03 -1.82
N ALA A 89 -3.94 10.49 -0.77
CA ALA A 89 -3.02 11.23 0.09
C ALA A 89 -1.76 11.68 -0.66
N ASN A 90 -1.20 10.83 -1.53
CA ASN A 90 -0.06 11.19 -2.39
C ASN A 90 -0.43 12.34 -3.35
N LEU A 91 -1.57 12.24 -4.04
CA LEU A 91 -2.05 13.28 -4.95
C LEU A 91 -2.29 14.61 -4.22
N ALA A 92 -2.89 14.58 -3.02
CA ALA A 92 -3.09 15.78 -2.21
C ALA A 92 -1.75 16.44 -1.84
N SER A 93 -0.77 15.66 -1.34
CA SER A 93 0.55 16.19 -1.01
C SER A 93 1.31 16.71 -2.23
N ARG A 94 1.19 16.07 -3.39
CA ARG A 94 1.76 16.58 -4.65
C ARG A 94 1.17 17.92 -5.06
N THR A 95 -0.15 18.09 -4.95
CA THR A 95 -0.82 19.36 -5.25
C THR A 95 -0.36 20.48 -4.33
N LEU A 96 -0.20 20.20 -3.04
CA LEU A 96 0.30 21.17 -2.06
C LEU A 96 1.80 21.49 -2.28
N ALA A 97 2.59 20.50 -2.69
CA ALA A 97 4.00 20.68 -3.03
C ALA A 97 4.21 21.54 -4.28
N LYS A 98 3.25 21.66 -5.20
CA LYS A 98 3.34 22.53 -6.39
C LYS A 98 3.38 24.04 -6.08
N GLY A 99 3.19 24.46 -4.83
CA GLY A 99 3.54 25.81 -4.36
C GLY A 99 5.03 26.03 -4.12
N SER A 100 5.84 24.97 -4.14
CA SER A 100 7.30 25.01 -4.17
C SER A 100 7.76 24.39 -5.49
N ALA A 101 8.30 25.22 -6.37
CA ALA A 101 8.81 24.84 -7.68
C ALA A 101 9.60 23.52 -7.59
N PHE A 102 9.20 22.49 -8.35
CA PHE A 102 10.17 21.58 -8.96
C PHE A 102 9.55 20.58 -9.96
N TRP A 103 10.18 20.58 -11.15
CA TRP A 103 10.15 19.62 -12.26
C TRP A 103 8.82 19.46 -13.03
N ALA A 104 8.66 20.28 -14.06
CA ALA A 104 7.96 19.83 -15.26
C ALA A 104 8.77 18.67 -15.85
N VAL A 105 8.35 17.44 -15.59
CA VAL A 105 8.87 16.26 -16.30
C VAL A 105 8.08 16.19 -17.59
N ASP A 106 8.72 16.60 -18.68
CA ASP A 106 8.22 16.42 -20.04
C ASP A 106 8.57 15.00 -20.50
N ILE A 107 7.59 14.10 -20.43
CA ILE A 107 7.78 12.68 -20.76
C ILE A 107 7.96 12.49 -22.28
N ASP A 108 7.50 13.46 -23.09
CA ASP A 108 7.60 13.40 -24.55
C ASP A 108 8.93 13.98 -25.08
N GLY A 109 9.73 14.64 -24.24
CA GLY A 109 11.03 15.22 -24.61
C GLY A 109 12.25 14.31 -24.45
N ASP A 110 12.12 13.20 -23.72
CA ASP A 110 13.25 12.31 -23.33
C ASP A 110 13.28 10.96 -24.08
N ILE A 111 12.47 10.80 -25.13
CA ILE A 111 12.57 9.67 -26.06
C ILE A 111 12.75 10.25 -27.46
N SER A 112 13.99 10.14 -27.96
CA SER A 112 14.38 10.48 -29.34
C SER A 112 13.70 9.57 -30.36
#